data_AF-A0A831SIB6-F1
#
_entry.id   AF-A0A831SIB6-F1
#
_cell.length_a   1.000
_cell.length_b   1.000
_cell.length_c   1.000
_cell.angle_alpha   90.00
_cell.angle_beta   90.00
_cell.angle_gamma   90.00
#
_symmetry.space_group_name_H-M   'P 1'
#
loop_
_entity.id
_entity.type
_entity.pdbx_description
1 polymer ?
#
loop_
_entity_poly.entity_id
_entity_poly.type
_entity_poly.pdbx_seq_one_letter_code
_entity_poly.pdbx_strand_id
1 'polypeptide(L)'
;MRKLNQRKIRWIIREMEKGERSVYRIAKLQNVTPRWVRELYRRYTETGEYPYPNKPGRKPSPISDEERRIVLEIRKQHPVCAVTLEKILVDK
;
A
#
# COMPACT_ATOMS: atom_id res chain seq x y z
N MET A 1 1.40 -16.03 13.97
CA MET A 1 2.16 -14.76 13.96
C MET A 1 1.25 -13.64 13.48
N ARG A 2 0.95 -12.62 14.30
CA ARG A 2 0.00 -11.54 13.92
C ARG A 2 0.75 -10.43 13.16
N LYS A 3 0.37 -10.18 11.89
CA LYS A 3 0.99 -9.19 10.99
C LYS A 3 1.23 -7.86 11.70
N LEU A 4 2.34 -7.19 11.37
CA LEU A 4 2.67 -5.88 11.89
C LEU A 4 1.60 -4.87 11.43
N ASN A 5 1.08 -4.08 12.36
CA ASN A 5 0.07 -3.06 12.09
C ASN A 5 0.57 -1.69 12.55
N GLN A 6 -0.18 -0.63 12.21
CA GLN A 6 0.21 0.75 12.51
C GLN A 6 0.45 0.99 14.00
N ARG A 7 -0.39 0.43 14.89
CA ARG A 7 -0.24 0.54 16.35
C ARG A 7 1.09 -0.05 16.83
N LYS A 8 1.47 -1.23 16.32
CA LYS A 8 2.75 -1.86 16.67
C LYS A 8 3.94 -1.04 16.20
N ILE A 9 3.87 -0.47 14.99
CA ILE A 9 4.94 0.39 14.46
C ILE A 9 5.13 1.63 15.33
N ARG A 10 4.03 2.34 15.66
CA ARG A 10 4.11 3.49 16.57
C ARG A 10 4.73 3.13 17.92
N TRP A 11 4.33 1.98 18.48
CA TRP A 11 4.92 1.51 19.73
C TRP A 11 6.42 1.23 19.59
N ILE A 12 6.86 0.56 18.51
CA ILE A 12 8.28 0.28 18.26
C ILE A 12 9.09 1.57 18.18
N ILE A 13 8.64 2.53 17.36
CA ILE A 13 9.34 3.82 17.19
C ILE A 13 9.46 4.55 18.53
N ARG A 14 8.36 4.65 19.29
CA ARG A 14 8.38 5.30 20.60
C ARG A 14 9.36 4.64 21.57
N GLU A 15 9.44 3.30 21.61
CA GLU A 15 10.38 2.61 22.51
C GLU A 15 11.83 2.72 22.02
N MET A 16 12.06 2.87 20.71
CA MET A 16 13.37 3.21 20.16
C MET A 16 13.79 4.65 20.54
N GLU A 17 12.88 5.63 20.45
CA GLU A 17 13.13 7.02 20.83
C GLU A 17 13.44 7.17 22.33
N LYS A 18 12.77 6.40 23.19
CA LYS A 18 13.05 6.38 24.64
C LYS A 18 14.45 5.86 24.98
N GLY A 19 14.99 4.94 24.19
CA GLY A 19 16.31 4.32 24.46
C GLY A 19 16.40 3.38 25.67
N GLU A 20 15.33 3.19 26.44
CA GLU A 20 15.32 2.37 27.67
C GLU A 20 15.40 0.85 27.41
N ARG A 21 15.01 0.40 26.21
CA ARG A 21 14.96 -1.03 25.85
C ARG A 21 15.92 -1.33 24.72
N SER A 22 16.61 -2.46 24.83
CA SER A 22 17.41 -2.96 23.71
C SER A 22 16.53 -3.32 22.50
N VAL A 23 17.08 -3.18 21.31
CA VAL A 23 16.44 -3.58 20.03
C VAL A 23 15.94 -5.03 20.10
N TYR A 24 16.71 -5.92 20.72
CA TYR A 24 16.34 -7.34 20.89
C TYR A 24 15.13 -7.51 21.80
N ARG A 25 15.01 -6.70 22.87
CA ARG A 25 13.84 -6.73 23.76
C ARG A 25 12.58 -6.23 23.04
N ILE A 26 12.69 -5.13 22.30
CA ILE A 26 11.61 -4.58 21.48
C ILE A 26 11.13 -5.62 20.45
N ALA A 27 12.08 -6.23 19.74
CA ALA A 27 11.83 -7.27 18.75
C ALA A 27 11.09 -8.49 19.35
N LYS A 28 11.56 -8.97 20.51
CA LYS A 28 10.94 -10.08 21.24
C LYS A 28 9.50 -9.75 21.67
N LEU A 29 9.27 -8.55 22.22
CA LEU A 29 7.94 -8.13 22.68
C LEU A 29 6.93 -7.99 21.54
N GLN A 30 7.38 -7.55 20.36
CA GLN A 30 6.51 -7.36 19.19
C GLN A 30 6.43 -8.58 18.27
N ASN A 31 7.21 -9.62 18.57
CA ASN A 31 7.37 -10.83 17.76
C ASN A 31 7.79 -10.50 16.31
N VAL A 32 8.87 -9.72 16.18
CA VAL A 32 9.52 -9.35 14.91
C VAL A 32 11.03 -9.56 15.02
N THR A 33 11.75 -9.47 13.90
CA THR A 33 13.22 -9.58 13.93
C THR A 33 13.86 -8.26 14.39
N PRO A 34 15.02 -8.31 15.07
CA PRO A 34 15.79 -7.10 15.43
C PRO A 34 16.17 -6.25 14.21
N ARG A 35 16.46 -6.89 13.07
CA ARG A 35 16.70 -6.20 11.80
C ARG A 35 15.51 -5.34 11.39
N TRP A 36 14.29 -5.88 11.52
CA TRP A 36 13.09 -5.14 11.15
C TRP A 36 12.82 -3.95 12.07
N VAL A 37 13.11 -4.07 13.38
CA VAL A 37 13.05 -2.93 14.31
C VAL A 37 14.00 -1.81 13.87
N ARG A 38 15.26 -2.14 13.54
CA ARG A 38 16.24 -1.15 13.06
C ARG A 38 15.80 -0.49 11.75
N GLU A 39 15.29 -1.28 10.81
CA GLU A 39 14.80 -0.79 9.52
C GLU A 39 13.62 0.18 9.69
N LEU A 40 12.64 -0.15 10.56
CA LEU A 40 11.51 0.74 10.84
C LEU A 40 12.00 2.07 11.45
N TYR A 41 12.93 2.00 12.39
CA TYR A 41 13.47 3.20 13.02
C TYR A 41 14.26 4.05 12.03
N ARG A 42 15.12 3.43 11.20
CA ARG A 42 15.88 4.13 10.16
C ARG A 42 14.96 4.89 9.20
N ARG A 43 13.92 4.22 8.67
CA ARG A 43 12.95 4.87 7.77
C ARG A 43 12.26 6.06 8.42
N TYR A 44 11.83 5.90 9.67
CA TYR A 44 11.21 6.98 10.43
C TYR A 44 12.17 8.16 10.63
N THR A 45 13.44 7.92 10.98
CA THR A 45 14.42 8.99 11.14
C THR A 45 14.80 9.66 9.81
N GLU A 46 14.75 8.94 8.70
CA GLU A 46 15.04 9.46 7.35
C GLU A 46 13.89 10.32 6.80
N THR A 47 12.63 9.94 7.04
CA THR A 47 11.46 10.60 6.43
C THR A 47 10.65 11.45 7.40
N GLY A 48 10.79 11.26 8.72
CA GLY A 48 9.89 11.82 9.73
C GLY A 48 8.51 11.16 9.78
N GLU A 49 8.24 10.18 8.91
CA GLU A 49 6.95 9.53 8.78
C GLU A 49 6.96 8.11 9.33
N TYR A 50 5.84 7.66 9.90
CA TYR A 50 5.72 6.28 10.33
C TYR A 50 5.63 5.32 9.12
N PRO A 51 6.53 4.32 9.00
CA PRO A 51 6.62 3.43 7.83
C PRO A 51 5.53 2.35 7.85
N TYR A 52 4.27 2.77 7.70
CA TYR A 52 3.12 1.86 7.74
C TYR A 52 3.08 0.93 6.52
N PRO A 53 2.56 -0.31 6.67
CA PRO A 53 2.33 -1.18 5.53
C PRO A 53 1.32 -0.56 4.58
N ASN A 54 1.62 -0.61 3.29
CA ASN A 54 0.69 -0.23 2.24
C ASN A 54 -0.52 -1.17 2.19
N LYS A 55 -1.57 -0.74 1.47
CA LYS A 55 -2.71 -1.58 1.16
C LYS A 55 -2.22 -2.89 0.52
N PRO A 56 -2.58 -4.07 1.05
CA PRO A 56 -2.18 -5.33 0.48
C PRO A 56 -2.82 -5.54 -0.90
N GLY A 57 -2.14 -6.27 -1.79
CA GLY A 57 -2.64 -6.62 -3.12
C GLY A 57 -1.82 -6.02 -4.26
N ARG A 58 -2.14 -6.43 -5.50
CA ARG A 58 -1.54 -5.89 -6.72
C ARG A 58 -1.97 -4.44 -6.89
N LYS A 59 -1.04 -3.55 -7.25
CA LYS A 59 -1.39 -2.17 -7.64
C LYS A 59 -2.33 -2.23 -8.85
N PRO A 60 -3.43 -1.45 -8.88
CA PRO A 60 -4.30 -1.41 -10.03
C PRO A 60 -3.52 -0.89 -11.24
N SER A 61 -3.79 -1.45 -12.43
CA SER A 61 -3.33 -0.84 -13.67
C SER A 61 -4.13 0.45 -13.88
N PRO A 62 -3.47 1.62 -14.02
CA PRO A 62 -4.18 2.86 -14.30
C PRO A 62 -4.86 2.77 -15.67
N ILE A 63 -6.08 3.28 -15.78
CA ILE A 63 -6.77 3.53 -17.05
C ILE A 63 -6.61 5.02 -17.33
N SER A 64 -6.16 5.40 -18.52
CA SER A 64 -6.01 6.81 -18.88
C SER A 64 -7.38 7.51 -18.96
N ASP A 65 -7.39 8.83 -18.73
CA ASP A 65 -8.61 9.63 -18.85
C ASP A 65 -9.17 9.61 -20.28
N GLU A 66 -8.29 9.45 -21.27
CA GLU A 66 -8.64 9.32 -22.69
C GLU A 66 -9.35 7.98 -22.95
N GLU A 67 -8.77 6.85 -22.57
CA GLU A 67 -9.40 5.52 -22.70
C GLU A 67 -10.77 5.53 -22.01
N ARG A 68 -10.84 6.09 -20.79
CA ARG A 68 -12.10 6.19 -20.04
C ARG A 68 -13.14 7.01 -20.79
N ARG A 69 -12.73 8.13 -21.39
CA ARG A 69 -13.63 9.01 -22.17
C ARG A 69 -14.17 8.30 -23.41
N ILE A 70 -13.30 7.63 -24.17
CA ILE A 70 -13.68 6.90 -25.38
C ILE A 70 -14.73 5.83 -25.05
N VAL A 71 -14.47 5.01 -24.03
CA VAL A 71 -15.39 3.95 -23.59
C VAL A 71 -16.74 4.53 -23.16
N LEU A 72 -16.75 5.63 -22.40
CA LEU A 72 -17.98 6.27 -21.93
C LEU A 72 -18.80 6.89 -23.07
N GLU A 73 -18.14 7.54 -24.04
CA GLU A 73 -18.82 8.15 -25.19
C GLU A 73 -19.44 7.08 -26.09
N ILE A 74 -18.71 6.01 -26.39
CA ILE A 74 -19.24 4.88 -27.18
C ILE A 74 -20.40 4.20 -26.45
N ARG A 75 -20.32 4.02 -25.13
CA ARG A 75 -21.43 3.46 -24.33
C ARG A 75 -22.67 4.34 -24.36
N LYS A 76 -22.49 5.66 -24.42
CA LYS A 76 -23.59 6.62 -24.54
C LYS A 76 -24.27 6.53 -25.91
N GLN A 77 -23.50 6.36 -26.97
CA GLN A 77 -24.00 6.18 -28.34
C GLN A 77 -24.63 4.79 -28.55
N HIS A 78 -24.04 3.77 -27.94
CA HIS A 78 -24.42 2.36 -28.05
C HIS A 78 -24.59 1.76 -26.66
N PRO A 79 -25.80 1.74 -26.09
CA PRO A 79 -26.06 1.21 -24.75
C PRO A 79 -26.08 -0.34 -24.72
N VAL A 80 -25.01 -0.98 -25.21
CA VAL A 80 -24.80 -2.44 -25.26
C VAL A 80 -23.79 -2.95 -24.22
N CYS A 81 -23.77 -4.26 -23.98
CA CYS A 81 -22.86 -4.89 -23.00
C CYS A 81 -21.38 -4.73 -23.39
N ALA A 82 -20.48 -4.96 -22.42
CA ALA A 82 -19.05 -4.70 -22.58
C ALA A 82 -18.42 -5.46 -23.76
N VAL A 83 -18.76 -6.73 -23.96
CA VAL A 83 -18.22 -7.54 -25.06
C VAL A 83 -18.63 -6.99 -26.43
N THR A 84 -19.87 -6.52 -26.56
CA THR A 84 -20.34 -5.88 -27.81
C THR A 84 -19.67 -4.52 -28.00
N LEU A 85 -19.50 -3.76 -26.91
CA LEU A 85 -18.83 -2.46 -26.94
C LEU A 85 -17.36 -2.57 -27.33
N GLU A 86 -16.66 -3.62 -26.88
CA GLU A 86 -15.30 -3.95 -27.28
C GLU A 86 -15.21 -4.25 -28.79
N LYS A 87 -16.15 -5.03 -29.35
CA LYS A 87 -16.19 -5.26 -30.80
C LYS A 87 -16.37 -3.95 -31.59
N ILE A 88 -17.31 -3.11 -31.14
CA ILE A 88 -17.53 -1.78 -31.76
C ILE A 88 -16.28 -0.89 -31.69
N LEU A 89 -15.48 -1.02 -30.63
CA LEU A 89 -14.21 -0.31 -30.45
C LEU A 89 -13.11 -0.82 -31.39
N VAL A 90 -13.04 -2.14 -31.60
CA VAL A 90 -12.02 -2.80 -32.45
C VAL A 90 -12.33 -2.65 -33.94
N ASP A 91 -13.62 -2.61 -34.30
CA ASP A 91 -14.08 -2.46 -35.68
C ASP A 91 -14.02 -1.01 -36.20
N LYS A 92 -13.67 -0.04 -35.33
CA LYS A 92 -13.50 1.39 -35.65
C LYS A 92 -12.03 1.73 -35.88
#